data_AF-W5S6G3-F1
#
_entry.id   AF-W5S6G3-F1
#
_cell.length_a   1.000
_cell.length_b   1.000
_cell.length_c   1.000
_cell.angle_alpha   90.00
_cell.angle_beta   90.00
_cell.angle_gamma   90.00
#
_symmetry.space_group_name_H-M   'P 1'
#
loop_
_entity.id
_entity.type
_entity.pdbx_description
1 polymer ?
#
loop_
_entity_poly.entity_id
_entity_poly.type
_entity_poly.pdbx_seq_one_letter_code
_entity_poly.pdbx_strand_id
1 'polypeptide(L)'
;ALNTLAIVYDRGLIGTYHDWCEAYSTYPRTYDLLNLDGLFTAESQRCEMKYVLLEMDRILRPNGYVLIRESSYYVDGVATIAKG
;
A
#
# COMPACT_ATOMS: atom_id res chain seq x y z
N ALA A 1 7.45 1.30 15.28
CA ALA A 1 6.29 2.19 15.35
C ALA A 1 5.18 1.50 16.15
N LEU A 2 4.38 2.23 16.94
CA LEU A 2 3.17 1.66 17.53
C LEU A 2 2.19 1.34 16.39
N ASN A 3 1.77 0.08 16.26
CA ASN A 3 0.80 -0.37 15.26
C ASN A 3 -0.58 0.24 15.55
N THR A 4 -0.86 1.42 14.98
CA THR A 4 -2.13 2.14 15.12
C THR A 4 -3.27 1.51 14.33
N LEU A 5 -3.00 0.53 13.48
CA LEU A 5 -3.99 -0.15 12.65
C LEU A 5 -4.98 -0.99 13.47
N ALA A 6 -4.59 -1.47 14.67
CA ALA A 6 -5.54 -2.11 15.59
C ALA A 6 -6.68 -1.14 15.99
N ILE A 7 -6.34 0.13 16.24
CA ILE A 7 -7.31 1.20 16.55
C ILE A 7 -8.25 1.48 15.36
N VAL A 8 -7.80 1.22 14.13
CA VAL A 8 -8.62 1.35 12.92
C VAL A 8 -9.62 0.21 12.83
N TYR A 9 -9.20 -1.03 13.11
CA TYR A 9 -10.09 -2.20 13.13
C TYR A 9 -11.13 -2.14 14.25
N ASP A 10 -10.77 -1.60 15.41
CA ASP A 10 -11.68 -1.42 16.55
C ASP A 10 -12.87 -0.47 16.25
N ARG A 11 -12.80 0.30 15.15
CA ARG A 11 -13.90 1.15 14.66
C ARG A 11 -14.81 0.47 13.63
N GLY A 12 -14.72 -0.85 13.47
CA GLY A 12 -15.58 -1.64 12.58
C GLY A 12 -15.10 -1.70 11.13
N LEU A 13 -13.89 -1.22 10.84
CA LEU A 13 -13.24 -1.45 9.56
C LEU A 13 -12.65 -2.86 9.53
N ILE A 14 -12.85 -3.59 8.44
CA ILE A 14 -12.27 -4.93 8.23
C ILE A 14 -11.06 -4.80 7.31
N GLY A 15 -9.95 -5.42 7.66
CA GLY A 15 -8.78 -5.47 6.79
C GLY A 15 -7.73 -6.47 7.28
N THR A 16 -6.57 -6.45 6.64
CA THR A 16 -5.43 -7.27 7.00
C THR A 16 -4.13 -6.51 6.85
N TYR A 17 -3.10 -6.97 7.55
CA TYR A 17 -1.72 -6.66 7.19
C TYR A 17 -1.26 -7.63 6.10
N HIS A 18 -0.49 -7.13 5.14
CA HIS A 18 0.06 -7.92 4.05
C HIS A 18 1.51 -7.50 3.78
N ASP A 19 2.37 -8.47 3.49
CA ASP A 19 3.74 -8.22 3.03
C ASP A 19 3.72 -7.96 1.52
N TRP A 20 3.87 -6.70 1.13
CA TRP A 20 3.83 -6.26 -0.25
C TRP A 20 4.90 -6.87 -1.16
N CYS A 21 5.97 -7.46 -0.61
CA CYS A 21 6.96 -8.19 -1.40
C CYS A 21 6.57 -9.65 -1.68
N GLU A 22 5.47 -10.14 -1.11
CA GLU A 22 4.95 -11.49 -1.31
C GLU A 22 3.61 -11.47 -2.10
N ALA A 23 3.32 -12.57 -2.77
CA ALA A 23 2.09 -12.72 -3.53
C ALA A 23 0.85 -12.61 -2.64
N TYR A 24 -0.12 -11.78 -3.04
CA TYR A 24 -1.37 -11.60 -2.31
C TYR A 24 -2.58 -12.19 -3.04
N SER A 25 -3.07 -13.32 -2.54
CA SER A 25 -4.26 -13.98 -3.10
C SER A 25 -5.54 -13.31 -2.61
N THR A 26 -5.85 -12.15 -3.20
CA THR A 26 -7.13 -11.44 -3.00
C THR A 26 -7.75 -11.08 -4.33
N TYR A 27 -9.08 -10.92 -4.34
CA TYR A 27 -9.80 -10.52 -5.54
C TYR A 27 -9.45 -9.06 -5.92
N PRO A 28 -9.40 -8.73 -7.21
CA PRO A 28 -9.27 -7.35 -7.65
C PRO A 28 -10.37 -6.48 -7.05
N ARG A 29 -10.07 -5.20 -6.76
CA ARG A 29 -11.04 -4.20 -6.28
C ARG A 29 -11.74 -4.58 -4.96
N THR A 30 -11.02 -5.22 -4.03
CA THR A 30 -11.51 -5.65 -2.71
C THR A 30 -11.45 -4.55 -1.64
N TYR A 31 -10.45 -3.67 -1.70
CA TYR A 31 -10.16 -2.71 -0.62
C TYR A 31 -10.52 -1.28 -1.02
N ASP A 32 -11.10 -0.52 -0.08
CA ASP A 32 -11.41 0.91 -0.28
C ASP A 32 -10.27 1.83 0.17
N LEU A 33 -9.40 1.34 1.06
CA LEU A 33 -8.27 2.07 1.61
C LEU A 33 -7.05 1.15 1.72
N LEU A 34 -5.91 1.62 1.25
CA LEU A 34 -4.60 0.99 1.44
C LEU A 34 -3.69 1.94 2.22
N ASN A 35 -2.88 1.40 3.13
CA ASN A 35 -1.91 2.17 3.90
C ASN A 35 -0.53 1.54 3.78
N LEU A 36 0.47 2.39 3.55
CA LEU A 36 1.87 2.02 3.42
C LEU A 36 2.70 3.07 4.18
N ASP A 37 3.55 2.60 5.11
CA ASP A 37 4.43 3.45 5.92
C ASP A 37 5.85 2.88 5.90
N GLY A 38 6.75 3.53 5.16
CA GLY A 38 8.18 3.20 5.08
C GLY A 38 8.51 1.86 4.40
N LEU A 39 7.57 1.21 3.70
CA LEU A 39 7.78 -0.03 2.96
C LEU A 39 8.95 0.06 1.96
N PHE A 40 8.94 1.01 1.03
CA PHE A 40 9.96 1.09 -0.02
C PHE A 40 11.32 1.43 0.55
N THR A 41 11.35 2.26 1.59
CA THR A 41 12.59 2.57 2.31
C THR A 41 13.16 1.33 3.01
N ALA A 42 12.30 0.48 3.60
CA ALA A 42 12.74 -0.72 4.32
C ALA A 42 13.04 -1.92 3.39
N GLU A 43 12.24 -2.10 2.34
CA GLU A 43 12.18 -3.32 1.53
C GLU A 43 12.72 -3.12 0.10
N SER A 44 13.48 -2.06 -0.15
CA SER A 44 14.00 -1.71 -1.48
C SER A 44 14.82 -2.82 -2.17
N GLN A 45 15.37 -3.74 -1.37
CA GLN A 45 16.16 -4.88 -1.85
C GLN A 45 15.33 -6.14 -2.09
N ARG A 46 14.08 -6.19 -1.58
CA ARG A 46 13.20 -7.37 -1.67
C ARG A 46 12.20 -7.27 -2.81
N CYS A 47 11.64 -6.09 -3.07
CA CYS A 47 10.70 -5.90 -4.16
C CYS A 47 10.80 -4.52 -4.83
N GLU A 48 10.50 -4.46 -6.13
CA GLU A 48 10.53 -3.22 -6.90
C GLU A 48 9.24 -2.41 -6.70
N MET A 49 9.38 -1.10 -6.45
CA MET A 49 8.27 -0.17 -6.24
C MET A 49 7.18 -0.27 -7.32
N LYS A 50 7.56 -0.42 -8.59
CA LYS A 50 6.61 -0.49 -9.71
C LYS A 50 5.64 -1.66 -9.60
N TYR A 51 6.09 -2.83 -9.13
CA TYR A 51 5.25 -4.01 -9.01
C TYR A 51 4.32 -3.92 -7.82
N VAL A 52 4.79 -3.33 -6.71
CA VAL A 52 3.95 -3.05 -5.54
C VAL A 52 2.82 -2.09 -5.91
N LEU A 53 3.13 -1.00 -6.64
CA LEU A 53 2.11 -0.04 -7.08
C LEU A 53 1.07 -0.66 -8.03
N LEU A 54 1.49 -1.62 -8.88
CA LEU A 54 0.57 -2.38 -9.73
C LEU A 54 -0.36 -3.28 -8.90
N GLU A 55 0.16 -3.97 -7.89
CA GLU A 55 -0.68 -4.77 -6.98
C GLU A 55 -1.63 -3.91 -6.15
N MET A 56 -1.19 -2.71 -5.74
CA MET A 56 -2.05 -1.71 -5.09
C MET A 56 -3.22 -1.31 -6.00
N ASP A 57 -2.97 -0.94 -7.26
CA ASP A 57 -4.05 -0.62 -8.20
C ASP A 57 -4.98 -1.83 -8.41
N ARG A 58 -4.44 -3.04 -8.57
CA ARG A 58 -5.25 -4.24 -8.81
C ARG A 58 -6.30 -4.45 -7.71
N ILE A 59 -5.94 -4.28 -6.45
CA ILE A 59 -6.82 -4.62 -5.31
C ILE A 59 -7.65 -3.44 -4.80
N LEU A 60 -7.29 -2.20 -5.13
CA LEU A 60 -8.00 -1.00 -4.70
C LEU A 60 -9.27 -0.79 -5.52
N ARG A 61 -10.43 -0.62 -4.90
CA ARG A 61 -11.71 -0.33 -5.57
C ARG A 61 -11.64 1.00 -6.36
N PRO A 62 -12.40 1.19 -7.45
CA PRO A 62 -12.53 2.53 -8.05
C PRO A 62 -12.91 3.58 -7.00
N ASN A 63 -12.29 4.76 -7.06
CA ASN A 63 -12.39 5.84 -6.06
C ASN A 63 -11.87 5.49 -4.66
N GLY A 64 -11.17 4.35 -4.50
CA GLY A 64 -10.44 4.04 -3.29
C GLY A 64 -9.22 4.94 -3.10
N TYR A 65 -8.70 4.97 -1.88
CA TYR A 65 -7.56 5.82 -1.51
C TYR A 65 -6.35 4.98 -1.12
N VAL A 66 -5.16 5.49 -1.44
CA VAL A 66 -3.89 4.97 -0.93
C VAL A 66 -3.21 6.05 -0.12
N LEU A 67 -2.90 5.76 1.13
CA LEU A 67 -2.09 6.61 1.99
C LEU A 67 -0.65 6.09 1.98
N ILE A 68 0.25 6.87 1.41
CA ILE A 68 1.67 6.53 1.27
C ILE A 68 2.48 7.50 2.11
N ARG A 69 3.18 6.95 3.09
CA ARG A 69 4.16 7.68 3.90
C ARG A 69 5.53 7.07 3.67
N GLU A 70 6.40 7.83 3.02
CA GLU A 70 7.70 7.34 2.55
C GLU A 70 8.78 8.42 2.60
N SER A 71 10.02 8.03 2.32
CA SER A 71 11.08 9.01 2.03
C SER A 71 10.76 9.81 0.76
N SER A 72 11.25 11.06 0.70
CA SER A 72 10.98 11.97 -0.42
C SER A 72 11.33 11.36 -1.78
N TYR A 73 12.44 10.62 -1.84
CA TYR A 73 12.88 9.91 -3.05
C TYR A 73 11.79 8.98 -3.61
N TYR A 74 11.15 8.16 -2.76
CA TYR A 74 10.09 7.27 -3.21
C TYR A 74 8.78 8.00 -3.46
N VAL A 75 8.45 9.03 -2.67
CA VAL A 75 7.25 9.86 -2.90
C VAL A 75 7.29 10.50 -4.28
N ASP A 76 8.45 11.05 -4.69
CA ASP A 76 8.63 11.64 -6.02
C ASP A 76 8.51 10.58 -7.14
N GLY A 77 9.05 9.38 -6.89
CA GLY A 77 8.92 8.23 -7.80
C GLY A 77 7.47 7.79 -7.99
N VAL A 78 6.73 7.63 -6.90
CA VAL A 78 5.28 7.30 -6.91
C VAL A 78 4.50 8.38 -7.66
N ALA A 79 4.76 9.67 -7.37
CA ALA A 79 4.07 10.78 -8.00
C ALA A 79 4.32 10.85 -9.52
N THR A 80 5.51 10.44 -9.97
CA THR A 80 5.83 10.36 -11.40
C THR A 80 5.04 9.25 -12.09
N ILE A 81 4.96 8.07 -11.47
CA ILE A 81 4.21 6.92 -12.01
C ILE A 81 2.70 7.19 -12.02
N ALA A 82 2.17 7.78 -10.95
CA ALA A 82 0.74 8.04 -10.80
C ALA A 82 0.21 9.13 -11.75
N LYS A 83 1.09 9.98 -12.29
CA LYS A 83 0.76 11.03 -13.27
C LYS A 83 0.83 10.55 -14.73
N GLY A 84 1.16 9.27 -14.94
CA GLY A 84 1.29 8.65 -16.27
C GLY A 84 0.07 8.89 -17.16
#